data_AF-W6UI49-F1
#
_entry.id   AF-W6UI49-F1
#
_cell.length_a   1.000
_cell.length_b   1.000
_cell.length_c   1.000
_cell.angle_alpha   90.00
_cell.angle_beta   90.00
_cell.angle_gamma   90.00
#
_symmetry.space_group_name_H-M   'P 1'
#
loop_
_entity.id
_entity.type
_entity.pdbx_description
1 polymer ?
#
loop_
_entity_poly.entity_id
_entity_poly.type
_entity_poly.pdbx_seq_one_letter_code
_entity_poly.pdbx_strand_id
1 'polypeptide(L)'
;MTVQYNQDVLTGGPVVFLRLLLRWKGCVIKLIYIDFIVFILAYAVVSCIYRFALTASQQKQFESVVLYVFDFQQMIPISFILGFYVQLVFSRFWQQFNSVPWVFTPTLAVIGAIQDFMWLLRNDFLLRNTSFKLSGRKIKYSSMNLPIVPTCIQ
;
A
#
# COMPACT_ATOMS: atom_id res chain seq x y z
N MET A 1 8.97 -2.95 -12.38
CA MET A 1 8.91 -1.59 -11.79
C MET A 1 7.46 -1.15 -11.73
N THR A 2 7.06 -0.47 -10.67
CA THR A 2 5.72 0.12 -10.52
C THR A 2 5.59 1.29 -11.50
N VAL A 3 4.56 1.26 -12.33
CA VAL A 3 4.27 2.32 -13.31
C VAL A 3 3.27 3.26 -12.65
N GLN A 4 3.67 4.51 -12.39
CA GLN A 4 2.79 5.51 -11.80
C GLN A 4 1.96 6.20 -12.90
N TYR A 5 0.63 6.07 -12.84
CA TYR A 5 -0.30 6.63 -13.83
C TYR A 5 -1.33 7.61 -13.22
N ASN A 6 -1.18 7.94 -11.93
CA ASN A 6 -2.14 8.76 -11.19
C ASN A 6 -2.42 10.10 -11.86
N GLN A 7 -1.39 10.78 -12.37
CA GLN A 7 -1.54 12.09 -13.01
C GLN A 7 -2.36 12.05 -14.31
N ASP A 8 -2.29 10.95 -15.05
CA ASP A 8 -3.04 10.80 -16.29
C ASP A 8 -4.54 10.66 -16.00
N VAL A 9 -4.91 9.92 -14.95
CA VAL A 9 -6.31 9.65 -14.55
C VAL A 9 -7.04 10.91 -14.06
N LEU A 10 -6.32 11.88 -13.50
CA LEU A 10 -6.91 13.12 -12.96
C LEU A 10 -7.52 14.03 -14.03
N THR A 11 -7.09 13.91 -15.29
CA THR A 11 -7.60 14.74 -16.40
C THR A 11 -9.01 14.36 -16.88
N GLY A 12 -9.60 13.28 -16.34
CA GLY A 12 -11.02 12.96 -16.45
C GLY A 12 -11.54 12.86 -17.89
N GLY A 13 -11.39 11.71 -18.54
CA GLY A 13 -12.00 11.47 -19.85
C GLY A 13 -11.93 10.01 -20.31
N PRO A 14 -12.89 9.54 -21.13
CA PRO A 14 -12.91 8.16 -21.63
C PRO A 14 -11.69 7.83 -22.51
N VAL A 15 -11.16 8.83 -23.21
CA VAL A 15 -9.94 8.71 -24.05
C VAL A 15 -8.70 8.43 -23.20
N VAL A 16 -8.65 8.93 -21.96
CA VAL A 16 -7.56 8.70 -21.03
C VAL A 16 -7.50 7.23 -20.63
N PHE A 17 -8.65 6.60 -20.37
CA PHE A 17 -8.73 5.19 -20.03
C PHE A 17 -8.25 4.29 -21.18
N LEU A 18 -8.67 4.57 -22.41
CA LEU A 18 -8.18 3.86 -23.61
C LEU A 18 -6.67 4.06 -23.81
N ARG A 19 -6.16 5.28 -23.56
CA ARG A 19 -4.72 5.59 -23.63
C ARG A 19 -3.92 4.82 -22.58
N LEU A 20 -4.48 4.59 -21.39
CA LEU A 20 -3.85 3.79 -20.33
C LEU A 20 -3.83 2.30 -20.67
N LEU A 21 -4.93 1.76 -21.24
CA LEU A 21 -4.99 0.36 -21.70
C LEU A 21 -3.94 0.05 -22.77
N LEU A 22 -3.69 0.99 -23.69
CA LEU A 22 -2.77 0.82 -24.83
C LEU A 22 -1.32 1.22 -24.53
N ARG A 23 -1.00 1.66 -23.31
CA ARG A 23 0.37 2.06 -22.95
C ARG A 23 1.28 0.83 -22.83
N TRP A 24 2.32 0.73 -23.65
CA TRP A 24 3.21 -0.45 -23.75
C TRP A 24 3.93 -0.88 -22.45
N LYS A 25 4.26 0.06 -21.56
CA LYS A 25 4.95 -0.25 -20.30
C LYS A 25 3.94 -0.71 -19.25
N GLY A 26 3.94 -2.02 -18.97
CA GLY A 26 3.12 -2.63 -17.91
C GLY A 26 1.67 -2.89 -18.30
N CYS A 27 1.33 -2.87 -19.60
CA CYS A 27 -0.02 -3.22 -20.04
C CYS A 27 -0.34 -4.70 -19.87
N VAL A 28 -1.62 -4.97 -19.65
CA VAL A 28 -2.20 -6.33 -19.64
C VAL A 28 -1.94 -7.06 -20.97
N ILE A 29 -1.91 -6.31 -22.09
CA ILE A 29 -1.64 -6.86 -23.42
C ILE A 29 -0.24 -7.50 -23.48
N LYS A 30 0.77 -6.87 -22.85
CA LYS A 30 2.12 -7.44 -22.76
C LYS A 30 2.18 -8.67 -21.86
N LEU A 31 1.22 -8.88 -20.97
CA LEU A 31 1.15 -10.12 -20.19
C LEU A 31 0.50 -11.25 -20.99
N ILE A 32 -0.57 -10.95 -21.74
CA ILE A 32 -1.40 -11.96 -22.40
C ILE A 32 -0.94 -12.33 -23.82
N TYR A 33 -0.05 -11.55 -24.44
CA TYR A 33 0.27 -11.74 -25.86
C TYR A 33 0.92 -13.09 -26.18
N ILE A 34 1.72 -13.66 -25.27
CA ILE A 34 2.34 -14.98 -25.48
C ILE A 34 1.26 -16.06 -25.52
N ASP A 35 0.36 -16.07 -24.54
CA ASP A 35 -0.76 -17.03 -24.48
C ASP A 35 -1.66 -16.88 -25.71
N PHE A 36 -1.91 -15.65 -26.15
CA PHE A 36 -2.71 -15.38 -27.34
C PHE A 36 -2.07 -15.90 -28.64
N ILE A 37 -0.75 -15.72 -28.80
CA ILE A 37 -0.02 -16.26 -29.96
C ILE A 37 -0.07 -17.79 -29.96
N VAL A 38 0.14 -18.42 -28.80
CA VAL A 38 0.07 -19.88 -28.66
C VAL A 38 -1.34 -20.38 -29.01
N PHE A 39 -2.39 -19.68 -28.55
CA PHE A 39 -3.77 -20.02 -28.87
C PHE A 39 -4.07 -19.91 -30.37
N ILE A 40 -3.65 -18.83 -31.03
CA ILE A 40 -3.82 -18.66 -32.48
C ILE A 40 -3.09 -19.76 -33.24
N LEU A 41 -1.86 -20.07 -32.84
CA LEU A 41 -1.06 -21.12 -33.50
C LEU A 41 -1.75 -22.48 -33.37
N ALA A 42 -2.18 -22.85 -32.17
CA ALA A 42 -2.91 -24.10 -31.95
C ALA A 42 -4.21 -24.16 -32.76
N TYR A 43 -4.98 -23.07 -32.79
CA TYR A 43 -6.19 -22.98 -33.59
C TYR A 43 -5.91 -23.10 -35.10
N ALA A 44 -4.84 -22.44 -35.58
CA ALA A 44 -4.41 -22.53 -36.97
C ALA A 44 -4.01 -23.97 -37.34
N VAL A 45 -3.28 -24.67 -36.47
CA VAL A 45 -2.90 -26.08 -36.68
C VAL A 45 -4.14 -26.96 -36.80
N VAL A 46 -5.12 -26.82 -35.89
CA VAL A 46 -6.38 -27.58 -35.96
C VAL A 46 -7.14 -27.25 -37.25
N SER A 47 -7.21 -25.98 -37.64
CA SER A 47 -7.85 -25.54 -38.90
C SER A 47 -7.16 -26.14 -40.14
N CYS A 48 -5.82 -26.19 -40.14
CA CYS A 48 -5.05 -26.82 -41.21
C CYS A 48 -5.31 -28.34 -41.28
N ILE A 49 -5.34 -29.04 -40.14
CA ILE A 49 -5.63 -30.49 -40.10
C ILE A 49 -7.04 -30.75 -40.67
N TYR A 50 -8.04 -29.97 -40.24
CA TYR A 50 -9.42 -30.11 -40.72
C TYR A 50 -9.53 -29.93 -42.24
N ARG A 51 -8.79 -28.96 -42.81
CA ARG A 51 -8.85 -28.62 -44.24
C ARG A 51 -8.01 -29.54 -45.13
N PHE A 52 -6.80 -29.90 -44.72
CA PHE A 52 -5.82 -30.55 -45.59
C PHE A 52 -5.64 -32.04 -45.31
N ALA A 53 -5.93 -32.51 -44.09
CA ALA A 53 -5.66 -33.89 -43.70
C ALA A 53 -6.91 -34.77 -43.54
N LEU A 54 -8.08 -34.16 -43.31
CA LEU A 54 -9.28 -34.89 -42.87
C LEU A 54 -10.22 -35.25 -44.03
N THR A 55 -10.66 -36.50 -44.09
CA THR A 55 -11.62 -36.99 -45.10
C THR A 55 -13.06 -36.61 -44.71
N ALA A 56 -13.99 -36.54 -45.67
CA ALA A 56 -15.39 -36.12 -45.46
C ALA A 56 -16.14 -36.88 -44.34
N SER A 57 -15.86 -38.17 -44.13
CA SER A 57 -16.45 -38.95 -43.03
C SER A 57 -15.90 -38.54 -41.65
N GLN A 58 -14.60 -38.29 -41.57
CA GLN A 58 -13.91 -37.86 -40.35
C GLN A 58 -14.26 -36.41 -39.99
N GLN A 59 -14.51 -35.54 -40.97
CA GLN A 59 -14.98 -34.17 -40.74
C GLN A 59 -16.31 -34.14 -39.99
N LYS A 60 -17.27 -35.00 -40.36
CA LYS A 60 -18.56 -35.11 -39.64
C LYS A 60 -18.39 -35.53 -38.18
N GLN A 61 -17.47 -36.44 -37.91
CA GLN A 61 -17.18 -36.84 -36.53
C GLN A 61 -16.54 -35.70 -35.74
N PHE A 62 -15.62 -34.95 -36.35
CA PHE A 62 -15.01 -33.77 -35.74
C PHE A 62 -16.04 -32.69 -35.41
N GLU A 63 -16.98 -32.40 -36.32
CA GLU A 63 -18.06 -31.44 -36.08
C GLU A 63 -18.93 -31.83 -34.87
N SER A 64 -19.27 -33.11 -34.74
CA SER A 64 -20.02 -33.62 -33.59
C SER A 64 -19.27 -33.40 -32.27
N VAL A 65 -17.94 -33.56 -32.26
CA VAL A 65 -17.11 -33.34 -31.07
C VAL A 65 -17.05 -31.85 -30.72
N VAL A 66 -16.91 -30.97 -31.73
CA VAL A 66 -16.89 -29.52 -31.50
C VAL A 66 -18.20 -29.02 -30.91
N LEU A 67 -19.34 -29.51 -31.42
CA LEU A 67 -20.66 -29.18 -30.88
C LEU A 67 -20.81 -29.65 -29.41
N TYR A 68 -20.35 -30.87 -29.10
CA TYR A 68 -20.36 -31.38 -27.74
C TYR A 68 -19.55 -30.50 -26.77
N VAL A 69 -18.35 -30.05 -27.18
CA VAL A 69 -17.51 -29.16 -26.36
C VAL A 69 -18.15 -27.78 -26.19
N PHE A 70 -18.81 -27.26 -27.22
CA PHE A 70 -19.51 -25.97 -27.16
C PHE A 70 -20.63 -25.99 -26.11
N ASP A 71 -21.44 -27.05 -26.09
CA ASP A 71 -22.51 -27.21 -25.10
C ASP A 71 -21.96 -27.34 -23.67
N PHE A 72 -20.85 -28.07 -23.49
CA PHE A 72 -20.20 -28.21 -22.19
C PHE A 72 -19.67 -26.88 -21.65
N GLN A 73 -19.14 -26.00 -22.51
CA GLN A 73 -18.61 -24.69 -22.11
C GLN A 73 -19.71 -23.78 -21.50
N GLN A 74 -20.97 -23.92 -21.93
CA GLN A 74 -22.06 -23.11 -21.41
C GLN A 74 -22.51 -23.55 -20.00
N MET A 75 -22.27 -24.80 -19.63
CA MET A 75 -22.71 -25.34 -18.33
C MET A 75 -21.91 -24.80 -17.15
N ILE A 76 -20.63 -24.46 -17.34
CA ILE A 76 -19.75 -24.00 -16.26
C ILE A 76 -19.49 -22.49 -16.43
N PRO A 77 -19.98 -21.63 -15.52
CA PRO A 77 -19.71 -20.19 -15.61
C PRO A 77 -18.28 -19.90 -15.15
N ILE A 78 -17.29 -20.11 -16.01
CA ILE A 78 -15.86 -19.89 -15.72
C ILE A 78 -15.60 -18.44 -15.25
N SER A 79 -16.32 -17.48 -15.83
CA SER A 79 -16.24 -16.06 -15.47
C SER A 79 -16.55 -15.81 -14.00
N PHE A 80 -17.46 -16.59 -13.40
CA PHE A 80 -17.83 -16.47 -12.00
C PHE A 80 -16.64 -16.88 -11.10
N ILE A 81 -16.07 -18.05 -11.36
CA ILE A 81 -14.93 -18.58 -10.60
C ILE A 81 -13.70 -17.67 -10.71
N LEU A 82 -13.41 -17.20 -11.93
CA LEU A 82 -12.33 -16.25 -12.17
C LEU A 82 -12.52 -14.95 -11.38
N GLY A 83 -13.78 -14.47 -11.30
CA GLY A 83 -14.15 -13.32 -10.50
C GLY A 83 -13.81 -13.50 -9.01
N PHE A 84 -14.21 -14.61 -8.39
CA PHE A 84 -13.82 -14.87 -6.98
C PHE A 84 -12.32 -15.01 -6.79
N TYR A 85 -11.65 -15.69 -7.73
CA TYR A 85 -10.22 -15.90 -7.66
C TYR A 85 -9.46 -14.57 -7.66
N VAL A 86 -9.77 -13.67 -8.61
CA VAL A 86 -9.13 -12.35 -8.69
C VAL A 86 -9.40 -11.52 -7.44
N GLN A 87 -10.62 -11.55 -6.91
CA GLN A 87 -10.95 -10.82 -5.69
C GLN A 87 -10.19 -11.34 -4.45
N LEU A 88 -10.02 -12.65 -4.33
CA LEU A 88 -9.21 -13.25 -3.26
C LEU A 88 -7.75 -12.82 -3.39
N VAL A 89 -7.16 -12.91 -4.59
CA VAL A 89 -5.78 -12.51 -4.85
C VAL A 89 -5.57 -11.03 -4.53
N PHE A 90 -6.49 -10.15 -4.95
CA PHE A 90 -6.43 -8.72 -4.65
C PHE A 90 -6.50 -8.45 -3.14
N SER A 91 -7.39 -9.14 -2.42
CA SER A 91 -7.50 -9.01 -0.96
C SER A 91 -6.20 -9.37 -0.25
N ARG A 92 -5.56 -10.48 -0.65
CA ARG A 92 -4.28 -10.92 -0.08
C ARG A 92 -3.14 -9.97 -0.42
N PHE A 93 -3.08 -9.50 -1.67
CA PHE A 93 -2.12 -8.49 -2.09
C PHE A 93 -2.25 -7.21 -1.27
N TRP A 94 -3.48 -6.73 -1.04
CA TRP A 94 -3.71 -5.52 -0.24
C TRP A 94 -3.33 -5.71 1.22
N GLN A 95 -3.61 -6.88 1.80
CA GLN A 95 -3.14 -7.22 3.15
C GLN A 95 -1.60 -7.19 3.23
N GLN A 96 -0.92 -7.77 2.24
CA GLN A 96 0.53 -7.74 2.16
C GLN A 96 1.06 -6.31 2.02
N PHE A 97 0.42 -5.48 1.19
CA PHE A 97 0.80 -4.09 1.00
C PHE A 97 0.68 -3.28 2.30
N ASN A 98 -0.38 -3.48 3.08
CA ASN A 98 -0.55 -2.82 4.37
C ASN A 98 0.33 -3.37 5.49
N SER A 99 0.84 -4.60 5.35
CA SER A 99 1.76 -5.18 6.33
C SER A 99 3.17 -4.56 6.28
N VAL A 100 3.50 -3.82 5.20
CA VAL A 100 4.78 -3.12 5.08
C VAL A 100 4.83 -2.00 6.14
N PRO A 101 5.76 -2.06 7.11
CA PRO A 101 5.80 -1.09 8.19
C PRO A 101 6.25 0.28 7.69
N TRP A 102 5.44 1.30 7.97
CA TRP A 102 5.78 2.69 7.71
C TRP A 102 6.56 3.25 8.90
N VAL A 103 7.74 3.80 8.66
CA VAL A 103 8.59 4.39 9.71
C VAL A 103 8.06 5.71 10.27
N PHE A 104 7.01 6.28 9.66
CA PHE A 104 6.51 7.62 10.01
C PHE A 104 5.99 7.69 11.46
N THR A 105 5.08 6.80 11.84
CA THR A 105 4.48 6.76 13.18
C THR A 105 5.52 6.54 14.29
N PRO A 106 6.43 5.55 14.23
CA PRO A 106 7.44 5.38 15.26
C PRO A 106 8.45 6.54 15.30
N THR A 107 8.79 7.14 14.15
CA THR A 107 9.74 8.28 14.10
C THR A 107 9.15 9.53 14.78
N LEU A 108 7.87 9.83 14.56
CA LEU A 108 7.20 10.93 15.25
C LEU A 108 7.14 10.72 16.77
N ALA A 109 6.88 9.49 17.22
CA ALA A 109 6.88 9.15 18.63
C ALA A 109 8.26 9.37 19.27
N VAL A 110 9.33 8.99 18.58
CA VAL A 110 10.71 9.23 19.04
C VAL A 110 11.04 10.72 19.13
N ILE A 111 10.64 11.52 18.12
CA ILE A 111 10.87 12.97 18.14
C ILE A 111 10.13 13.63 19.32
N GLY A 112 8.87 13.24 19.57
CA GLY A 112 8.11 13.71 20.73
C GLY A 112 8.81 13.37 22.06
N ALA A 113 9.24 12.12 22.21
CA ALA A 113 9.94 11.67 23.42
C ALA A 113 11.25 12.44 23.67
N ILE A 114 12.01 12.75 22.62
CA ILE A 114 13.25 13.56 22.72
C ILE A 114 12.92 14.99 23.16
N GLN A 115 11.87 15.59 22.58
CA GLN A 115 11.45 16.94 22.93
C GLN A 115 10.98 17.04 24.39
N ASP A 116 10.19 16.06 24.85
CA ASP A 116 9.70 16.00 26.23
C ASP A 116 10.84 15.81 27.23
N PHE A 117 11.80 14.93 26.90
CA PHE A 117 13.00 14.72 27.71
C PHE A 117 13.86 16.00 27.80
N MET A 118 14.05 16.70 26.68
CA MET A 118 14.80 17.96 26.66
C MET A 118 14.09 19.07 27.44
N TRP A 119 12.75 19.10 27.42
CA TRP A 119 11.95 20.03 28.21
C TRP A 119 12.07 19.74 29.72
N LEU A 120 12.02 18.46 30.11
CA LEU A 120 12.23 18.03 31.50
C LEU A 120 13.62 18.42 32.02
N LEU A 121 14.70 18.10 31.29
CA LEU A 121 16.06 18.48 31.68
C LEU A 121 16.22 19.99 31.83
N ARG A 122 15.61 20.77 30.93
CA ARG A 122 15.61 22.23 31.01
C ARG A 122 14.93 22.73 32.28
N ASN A 123 13.77 22.20 32.64
CA ASN A 123 13.06 22.63 33.84
C ASN A 123 13.72 22.18 35.13
N ASP A 124 14.27 20.97 35.18
CA ASP A 124 15.05 20.51 36.34
C ASP A 124 16.28 21.39 36.58
N PHE A 125 16.98 21.79 35.52
CA PHE A 125 18.11 22.72 35.62
C PHE A 125 17.67 24.10 36.13
N LEU A 126 16.53 24.62 35.65
CA LEU A 126 15.97 25.88 36.13
C LEU A 126 15.51 25.81 37.59
N LEU A 127 14.89 24.70 38.01
CA LEU A 127 14.46 24.47 39.40
C LEU A 127 15.65 24.34 40.36
N ARG A 128 16.74 23.68 39.95
CA ARG A 128 17.98 23.63 40.73
C ARG A 128 18.62 25.01 40.88
N ASN A 129 18.69 25.80 39.81
CA ASN A 129 19.24 27.14 39.86
C ASN A 129 18.40 28.12 40.70
N THR A 130 17.06 28.03 40.63
CA THR A 130 16.18 28.86 41.47
C THR A 130 16.24 28.46 42.94
N SER A 131 16.30 27.16 43.25
CA SER A 131 16.51 26.66 44.62
C SER A 131 17.85 27.10 45.21
N PHE A 132 18.92 27.10 44.42
CA PHE A 132 20.23 27.61 44.86
C PHE A 132 20.19 29.13 45.13
N LYS A 133 19.48 29.89 44.28
CA LYS A 133 19.25 31.33 44.46
C LYS A 133 18.39 31.66 45.69
N LEU A 134 17.44 30.78 46.04
CA LEU A 134 16.60 30.92 47.23
C LEU A 134 17.33 30.49 48.50
N SER A 135 18.17 29.45 48.42
CA SER A 135 19.04 29.01 49.51
C SER A 135 20.11 30.06 49.85
N GLY A 136 20.78 30.62 48.84
CA GLY A 136 21.70 31.76 49.00
C GLY A 136 21.01 33.02 49.55
N ARG A 137 19.74 33.27 49.19
CA ARG A 137 18.93 34.33 49.82
C ARG A 137 18.60 34.01 51.28
N LYS A 138 18.17 32.78 51.62
CA LYS A 138 17.91 32.37 53.03
C LYS A 138 19.15 32.49 53.92
N ILE A 139 20.33 32.11 53.42
CA ILE A 139 21.60 32.26 54.17
C ILE A 139 21.92 33.75 54.42
N LYS A 140 21.63 34.62 53.44
CA LYS A 140 21.81 36.07 53.57
C LYS A 140 20.84 36.71 54.58
N TYR A 141 19.61 36.20 54.71
CA TYR A 141 18.66 36.64 55.74
C TYR A 141 18.95 36.05 57.13
N SER A 142 19.49 34.82 57.21
CA SER A 142 19.85 34.19 58.50
C SER A 142 21.16 34.71 59.10
N SER A 143 22.04 35.31 58.28
CA SER A 143 23.27 35.96 58.73
C SER A 143 23.10 37.47 58.99
N MET A 144 21.91 38.01 58.71
CA MET A 144 21.52 39.35 59.13
C MET A 144 20.85 39.21 60.49
N ASN A 145 21.67 39.20 61.53
CA ASN A 145 21.24 39.37 62.91
C ASN A 145 20.17 40.47 62.96
N LEU A 146 18.95 40.10 63.35
CA LEU A 146 18.02 41.06 63.92
C LEU A 146 18.75 41.71 65.12
N PRO A 147 18.95 43.04 65.14
CA PRO A 147 19.17 43.69 66.41
C PRO A 147 17.87 43.54 67.19
N ILE A 148 17.94 42.72 68.23
CA ILE A 148 17.17 42.87 69.46
C ILE A 148 17.35 44.33 69.90
N VAL A 149 16.37 45.18 69.59
CA VAL A 149 16.21 46.50 70.22
C VAL A 149 15.14 46.32 71.30
N PRO A 150 15.43 46.74 72.55
CA PRO A 150 14.58 46.47 73.68
C PRO A 150 13.31 47.33 73.67
N THR A 151 12.25 46.75 74.26
CA THR A 151 11.10 47.37 74.91
C THR A 151 11.05 48.91 74.98
N CYS A 152 9.96 49.48 74.46
CA CYS A 152 9.31 50.63 75.11
C CYS A 152 7.79 50.47 75.07
N ILE A 153 7.21 50.67 76.24
CA ILE A 153 5.81 50.65 76.66
C ILE A 153 4.94 51.58 75.80
N GLN A 154 3.83 51.07 75.23
CA GLN A 154 2.44 51.39 75.62
C GLN A 154 1.44 50.48 74.89
#